data_AF-A0A2C1K3Z1-F1
#
_entry.id   AF-A0A2C1K3Z1-F1
#
_cell.length_a   1.000
_cell.length_b   1.000
_cell.length_c   1.000
_cell.angle_alpha   90.00
_cell.angle_beta   90.00
_cell.angle_gamma   90.00
#
_symmetry.space_group_name_H-M   'P 1'
#
loop_
_entity.id
_entity.type
_entity.pdbx_description
1 polymer ?
#
loop_
_entity_poly.entity_id
_entity_poly.type
_entity_poly.pdbx_seq_one_letter_code
_entity_poly.pdbx_strand_id
1 'polypeptide(L)'
;MKYKGILIKTILVSLIFFGGIYIYKDNEPVTEQSFYGHGKHEGFESVEAMEHKSTLIVIGKKLNKEEPTILEDGVVGEDGYEGIMGGYTISNFQVKKVIKNTSGQEVIKNDVISVLENAASDTIGDGKKKVNYSLDGYELMEKGKHYILFMDESSSDPGTFIPVGAVYGKAPLETDELEFNGNDKSVKKLIKEAKAKYKDIINLVEN
;
A
#
# COMPACT_ATOMS: atom_id res chain seq x y z
N MET A 1 0.37 -67.55 -0.76
CA MET A 1 -0.55 -66.44 -1.11
C MET A 1 -0.99 -65.53 0.06
N LYS A 2 -0.74 -65.86 1.34
CA LYS A 2 -1.24 -65.07 2.49
C LYS A 2 -0.52 -63.72 2.74
N TYR A 3 0.70 -63.53 2.22
CA TYR A 3 1.50 -62.32 2.48
C TYR A 3 1.22 -61.15 1.52
N LYS A 4 0.66 -61.41 0.32
CA LYS A 4 0.36 -60.35 -0.67
C LYS A 4 -0.73 -59.40 -0.20
N GLY A 5 -1.77 -59.91 0.48
CA GLY A 5 -2.85 -59.08 1.03
C GLY A 5 -2.45 -58.25 2.26
N ILE A 6 -1.43 -58.69 3.02
CA ILE A 6 -0.89 -57.93 4.16
C ILE A 6 -0.02 -56.77 3.65
N LEU A 7 0.85 -57.02 2.68
CA LEU A 7 1.73 -55.99 2.09
C LEU A 7 0.93 -54.82 1.47
N ILE A 8 -0.15 -55.13 0.75
CA ILE A 8 -1.03 -54.12 0.14
C ILE A 8 -1.73 -53.27 1.20
N LYS A 9 -2.18 -53.87 2.30
CA LYS A 9 -2.83 -53.13 3.40
C LYS A 9 -1.86 -52.20 4.13
N THR A 10 -0.62 -52.63 4.35
CA THR A 10 0.40 -51.79 5.00
C THR A 10 0.79 -50.59 4.14
N ILE A 11 0.92 -50.77 2.81
CA ILE A 11 1.18 -49.68 1.87
C ILE A 11 0.01 -48.69 1.85
N LEU A 12 -1.23 -49.18 1.83
CA LEU A 12 -2.42 -48.33 1.82
C LEU A 12 -2.53 -47.47 3.09
N VAL A 13 -2.28 -48.04 4.26
CA VAL A 13 -2.30 -47.31 5.54
C VAL A 13 -1.18 -46.26 5.59
N SER A 14 0.00 -46.57 5.06
CA SER A 14 1.10 -45.60 4.98
C SER A 14 0.78 -44.42 4.05
N LEU A 15 0.17 -44.67 2.89
CA LEU A 15 -0.24 -43.61 1.95
C LEU A 15 -1.32 -42.70 2.55
N ILE A 16 -2.27 -43.25 3.31
CA ILE A 16 -3.29 -42.46 4.00
C ILE A 16 -2.67 -41.60 5.12
N PHE A 17 -1.70 -42.14 5.86
CA PHE A 17 -0.98 -41.38 6.89
C PHE A 17 -0.14 -40.24 6.30
N PHE A 18 0.65 -40.51 5.26
CA PHE A 18 1.47 -39.48 4.61
C PHE A 18 0.61 -38.45 3.86
N GLY A 19 -0.45 -38.87 3.17
CA GLY A 19 -1.40 -37.98 2.51
C GLY A 19 -2.17 -37.10 3.50
N GLY A 20 -2.58 -37.66 4.64
CA GLY A 20 -3.24 -36.92 5.71
C GLY A 20 -2.35 -35.85 6.35
N ILE A 21 -1.06 -36.15 6.58
CA ILE A 21 -0.09 -35.16 7.09
C ILE A 21 0.16 -34.05 6.07
N TYR A 22 0.24 -34.40 4.78
CA TYR A 22 0.43 -33.41 3.71
C TYR A 22 -0.76 -32.45 3.62
N ILE A 23 -1.98 -32.99 3.59
CA ILE A 23 -3.22 -32.20 3.57
C ILE A 23 -3.35 -31.35 4.85
N TYR A 24 -2.96 -31.88 6.01
CA TYR A 24 -3.00 -31.12 7.27
C TYR A 24 -2.03 -29.94 7.25
N LYS A 25 -0.79 -30.14 6.78
CA LYS A 25 0.20 -29.07 6.64
C LYS A 25 -0.19 -28.01 5.61
N ASP A 26 -0.88 -28.39 4.55
CA ASP A 26 -1.36 -27.45 3.51
C ASP A 26 -2.54 -26.60 4.00
N ASN A 27 -3.25 -27.05 5.04
CA ASN A 27 -4.41 -26.35 5.64
C ASN A 27 -4.06 -25.59 6.93
N GLU A 28 -2.79 -25.41 7.27
CA GLU A 28 -2.43 -24.54 8.39
C GLU A 28 -2.89 -23.11 8.09
N PRO A 29 -3.52 -22.42 9.07
CA PRO A 29 -4.05 -21.09 8.84
C PRO A 29 -2.92 -20.11 8.56
N VAL A 30 -3.14 -19.22 7.59
CA VAL A 30 -2.25 -18.09 7.33
C VAL A 30 -2.13 -17.27 8.62
N THR A 31 -0.91 -17.10 9.11
CA THR A 31 -0.64 -16.25 10.27
C THR A 31 -0.56 -14.80 9.81
N GLU A 32 -1.31 -13.92 10.47
CA GLU A 32 -1.34 -12.49 10.14
C GLU A 32 -0.54 -11.70 11.17
N GLN A 33 0.38 -10.85 10.70
CA GLN A 33 1.20 -9.99 11.54
C GLN A 33 1.18 -8.56 10.99
N SER A 34 1.08 -7.59 11.89
CA SER A 34 1.10 -6.17 11.55
C SER A 34 2.36 -5.51 12.09
N PHE A 35 3.06 -4.78 11.22
CA PHE A 35 4.27 -4.04 11.51
C PHE A 35 4.01 -2.56 11.30
N TYR A 36 4.49 -1.75 12.24
CA TYR A 36 4.35 -0.31 12.21
C TYR A 36 5.73 0.32 12.19
N GLY A 37 6.06 0.97 11.07
CA GLY A 37 7.28 1.74 10.92
C GLY A 37 7.08 3.17 11.42
N HIS A 38 8.16 3.77 11.92
CA HIS A 38 8.21 5.20 12.19
C HIS A 38 9.30 5.86 11.36
N GLY A 39 8.88 6.73 10.45
CA GLY A 39 9.74 7.45 9.53
C GLY A 39 9.98 8.88 9.97
N LYS A 40 11.13 9.44 9.60
CA LYS A 40 11.28 10.90 9.64
C LYS A 40 10.55 11.48 8.44
N HIS A 41 9.39 12.09 8.68
CA HIS A 41 8.66 12.82 7.65
C HIS A 41 8.61 14.32 7.95
N GLU A 42 8.45 15.12 6.89
CA GLU A 42 8.21 16.56 7.01
C GLU A 42 6.73 16.78 7.36
N GLY A 43 6.47 17.53 8.43
CA GLY A 43 5.14 18.06 8.72
C GLY A 43 4.92 19.37 7.97
N PHE A 44 3.67 19.77 7.77
CA PHE A 44 3.33 21.03 7.11
C PHE A 44 2.50 21.92 8.03
N GLU A 45 2.71 23.23 7.93
CA GLU A 45 1.95 24.24 8.69
C GLU A 45 0.77 24.81 7.89
N SER A 46 0.82 24.73 6.55
CA SER A 46 -0.20 25.24 5.64
C SER A 46 -0.26 24.45 4.33
N VAL A 47 -1.38 24.60 3.59
CA VAL A 47 -1.54 24.02 2.25
C VAL A 47 -0.53 24.62 1.28
N GLU A 48 -0.20 25.90 1.42
CA GLU A 48 0.81 26.60 0.61
C GLU A 48 2.21 26.00 0.78
N ALA A 49 2.59 25.60 2.01
CA ALA A 49 3.86 24.94 2.26
C ALA A 49 3.92 23.57 1.57
N MET A 50 2.81 22.81 1.64
CA MET A 50 2.67 21.52 0.94
C MET A 50 2.71 21.68 -0.58
N GLU A 51 2.04 22.70 -1.13
CA GLU A 51 2.07 23.05 -2.56
C GLU A 51 3.46 23.46 -3.03
N HIS A 52 4.18 24.23 -2.22
CA HIS A 52 5.54 24.66 -2.53
C HIS A 52 6.49 23.45 -2.62
N LYS A 53 6.38 22.53 -1.65
CA LYS A 53 7.18 21.31 -1.59
C LYS A 53 6.88 20.34 -2.75
N SER A 54 5.62 20.25 -3.15
CA SER A 54 5.19 19.28 -4.18
C SER A 54 5.66 19.69 -5.56
N THR A 55 6.26 18.79 -6.32
CA THR A 55 6.59 19.05 -7.73
C THR A 55 5.42 18.71 -8.65
N LEU A 56 4.50 17.83 -8.24
CA LEU A 56 3.28 17.47 -8.96
C LEU A 56 2.07 17.55 -8.04
N ILE A 57 0.99 18.21 -8.50
CA ILE A 57 -0.31 18.24 -7.82
C ILE A 57 -1.38 17.87 -8.82
N VAL A 58 -2.12 16.80 -8.53
CA VAL A 58 -3.16 16.27 -9.42
C VAL A 58 -4.43 15.94 -8.65
N ILE A 59 -5.56 16.01 -9.36
CA ILE A 59 -6.80 15.36 -8.97
C ILE A 59 -6.99 14.16 -9.86
N GLY A 60 -7.33 13.02 -9.28
CA GLY A 60 -7.52 11.80 -10.05
C GLY A 60 -8.18 10.69 -9.26
N LYS A 61 -8.08 9.48 -9.80
CA LYS A 61 -8.75 8.28 -9.29
C LYS A 61 -7.74 7.15 -9.11
N LYS A 62 -7.75 6.50 -7.94
CA LYS A 62 -6.99 5.26 -7.76
C LYS A 62 -7.61 4.14 -8.58
N LEU A 63 -6.79 3.44 -9.36
CA LEU A 63 -7.19 2.28 -10.15
C LEU A 63 -7.01 0.98 -9.34
N ASN A 64 -7.49 -0.13 -9.90
CA ASN A 64 -7.45 -1.43 -9.23
C ASN A 64 -6.05 -2.07 -9.19
N LYS A 65 -5.15 -1.63 -10.08
CA LYS A 65 -3.80 -2.20 -10.17
C LYS A 65 -2.94 -1.62 -9.05
N GLU A 66 -2.42 -2.52 -8.21
CA GLU A 66 -1.49 -2.24 -7.14
C GLU A 66 -0.45 -3.36 -7.05
N GLU A 67 0.78 -3.00 -6.69
CA GLU A 67 1.91 -3.91 -6.56
C GLU A 67 2.51 -3.69 -5.16
N PRO A 68 2.12 -4.50 -4.15
CA PRO A 68 2.71 -4.42 -2.82
C PRO A 68 4.14 -4.96 -2.84
N THR A 69 4.98 -4.44 -1.95
CA THR A 69 6.34 -4.91 -1.71
C THR A 69 6.58 -4.91 -0.21
N ILE A 70 7.00 -6.06 0.30
CA ILE A 70 7.49 -6.22 1.67
C ILE A 70 9.01 -6.23 1.61
N LEU A 71 9.65 -5.40 2.42
CA LEU A 71 11.09 -5.32 2.53
C LEU A 71 11.55 -6.17 3.72
N GLU A 72 12.37 -7.17 3.42
CA GLU A 72 12.92 -8.12 4.39
C GLU A 72 14.39 -7.79 4.70
N ASP A 73 14.85 -8.16 5.90
CA ASP A 73 16.20 -7.86 6.40
C ASP A 73 17.26 -8.91 6.06
N GLY A 74 16.90 -10.01 5.40
CA GLY A 74 17.82 -11.10 5.08
C GLY A 74 18.15 -12.02 6.25
N VAL A 75 17.51 -11.84 7.42
CA VAL A 75 17.80 -12.61 8.65
C VAL A 75 16.60 -13.49 9.00
N VAL A 76 16.73 -14.79 8.76
CA VAL A 76 15.69 -15.78 9.07
C VAL A 76 15.58 -16.01 10.58
N GLY A 77 14.40 -15.76 11.14
CA GLY A 77 14.05 -15.98 12.54
C GLY A 77 13.72 -17.44 12.87
N GLU A 78 13.43 -17.71 14.15
CA GLU A 78 13.04 -19.04 14.63
C GLU A 78 11.72 -19.54 14.03
N ASP A 79 10.86 -18.62 13.57
CA ASP A 79 9.61 -18.93 12.87
C ASP A 79 9.83 -19.35 11.40
N GLY A 80 11.07 -19.28 10.91
CA GLY A 80 11.43 -19.65 9.54
C GLY A 80 11.23 -18.54 8.50
N TYR A 81 10.92 -17.31 8.92
CA TYR A 81 10.73 -16.15 8.05
C TYR A 81 11.78 -15.07 8.30
N GLU A 82 12.06 -14.25 7.29
CA GLU A 82 12.93 -13.08 7.45
C GLU A 82 12.25 -11.98 8.29
N GLY A 83 13.07 -11.12 8.91
CA GLY A 83 12.59 -9.94 9.62
C GLY A 83 12.07 -8.88 8.65
N ILE A 84 11.01 -8.17 9.05
CA ILE A 84 10.40 -7.13 8.21
C ILE A 84 11.01 -5.77 8.54
N MET A 85 11.66 -5.13 7.55
CA MET A 85 12.21 -3.78 7.70
C MET A 85 11.27 -2.68 7.19
N GLY A 86 10.35 -3.01 6.28
CA GLY A 86 9.54 -2.02 5.61
C GLY A 86 8.50 -2.61 4.66
N GLY A 87 7.73 -1.73 4.03
CA GLY A 87 6.83 -2.10 2.96
C GLY A 87 6.17 -0.89 2.31
N TYR A 88 5.84 -1.01 1.03
CA TYR A 88 5.13 -0.01 0.26
C TYR A 88 4.28 -0.67 -0.82
N THR A 89 3.33 0.08 -1.38
CA THR A 89 2.51 -0.36 -2.51
C THR A 89 2.62 0.65 -3.63
N ILE A 90 2.97 0.20 -4.83
CA ILE A 90 2.89 1.05 -6.03
C ILE A 90 1.50 0.87 -6.64
N SER A 91 0.74 1.95 -6.69
CA SER A 91 -0.62 1.99 -7.22
C SER A 91 -0.72 2.79 -8.50
N ASN A 92 -1.53 2.31 -9.42
CA ASN A 92 -1.89 3.09 -10.61
C ASN A 92 -2.92 4.17 -10.24
N PHE A 93 -2.64 5.41 -10.64
CA PHE A 93 -3.52 6.55 -10.41
C PHE A 93 -3.83 7.25 -11.72
N GLN A 94 -5.11 7.33 -12.09
CA GLN A 94 -5.54 8.02 -13.30
C GLN A 94 -5.70 9.51 -13.03
N VAL A 95 -4.90 10.34 -13.69
CA VAL A 95 -4.97 11.79 -13.63
C VAL A 95 -6.24 12.28 -14.33
N LYS A 96 -7.07 13.05 -13.63
CA LYS A 96 -8.24 13.72 -14.21
C LYS A 96 -8.01 15.20 -14.44
N LYS A 97 -7.18 15.81 -13.58
CA LYS A 97 -6.77 17.20 -13.69
C LYS A 97 -5.38 17.37 -13.12
N VAL A 98 -4.55 18.13 -13.83
CA VAL A 98 -3.26 18.61 -13.34
C VAL A 98 -3.47 20.02 -12.79
N ILE A 99 -3.06 20.26 -11.55
CA ILE A 99 -3.09 21.56 -10.87
C ILE A 99 -1.72 22.23 -10.97
N LYS A 100 -0.65 21.48 -10.69
CA LYS A 100 0.75 21.91 -10.77
C LYS A 100 1.56 20.78 -11.35
N ASN A 101 2.46 21.08 -12.28
CA ASN A 101 3.48 20.13 -12.71
C ASN A 101 4.81 20.87 -12.95
N THR A 102 5.78 20.56 -12.11
CA THR A 102 7.15 21.05 -12.11
C THR A 102 8.15 19.91 -11.89
N SER A 103 7.71 18.65 -12.02
CA SER A 103 8.56 17.46 -11.80
C SER A 103 9.55 17.24 -12.94
N GLY A 104 9.36 17.89 -14.09
CA GLY A 104 10.14 17.65 -15.29
C GLY A 104 9.63 16.47 -16.14
N GLN A 105 8.67 15.71 -15.62
CA GLN A 105 7.94 14.70 -16.39
C GLN A 105 6.68 15.31 -17.01
N GLU A 106 6.40 14.97 -18.26
CA GLU A 106 5.12 15.34 -18.88
C GLU A 106 4.01 14.49 -18.26
N VAL A 107 3.10 15.15 -17.54
CA VAL A 107 1.90 14.54 -16.96
C VAL A 107 0.71 15.37 -17.42
N ILE A 108 -0.22 14.74 -18.11
CA ILE A 108 -1.41 15.35 -18.68
C ILE A 108 -2.68 14.63 -18.23
N LYS A 109 -3.83 15.19 -18.60
CA LYS A 109 -5.14 14.59 -18.29
C LYS A 109 -5.26 13.21 -18.94
N ASN A 110 -5.83 12.27 -18.20
CA ASN A 110 -6.06 10.86 -18.51
C ASN A 110 -4.82 9.95 -18.45
N ASP A 111 -3.64 10.50 -18.18
CA ASP A 111 -2.46 9.68 -17.91
C ASP A 111 -2.69 8.80 -16.69
N VAL A 112 -2.01 7.66 -16.69
CA VAL A 112 -1.91 6.78 -15.52
C VAL A 112 -0.49 6.89 -15.00
N ILE A 113 -0.35 7.40 -13.79
CA ILE A 113 0.93 7.55 -13.10
C ILE A 113 1.06 6.49 -12.00
N SER A 114 2.30 6.14 -11.68
CA SER A 114 2.64 5.29 -10.53
C SER A 114 2.73 6.14 -9.27
N VAL A 115 2.00 5.73 -8.23
CA VAL A 115 2.04 6.38 -6.91
C VAL A 115 2.52 5.38 -5.87
N LEU A 116 3.60 5.71 -5.16
CA LEU A 116 4.12 4.94 -4.04
C LEU A 116 3.36 5.31 -2.77
N GLU A 117 2.70 4.33 -2.18
CA GLU A 117 1.95 4.42 -0.93
C GLU A 117 2.73 3.74 0.19
N ASN A 118 2.90 4.42 1.34
CA ASN A 118 3.75 3.94 2.44
C ASN A 118 3.06 2.90 3.35
N ALA A 119 2.37 1.94 2.72
CA ALA A 119 1.79 0.78 3.37
C ALA A 119 1.79 -0.39 2.40
N ALA A 120 1.78 -1.61 2.91
CA ALA A 120 1.72 -2.83 2.11
C ALA A 120 0.96 -3.93 2.84
N SER A 121 0.29 -4.79 2.09
CA SER A 121 -0.27 -6.04 2.59
C SER A 121 0.04 -7.13 1.59
N ASP A 122 0.82 -8.12 1.99
CA ASP A 122 1.16 -9.25 1.13
C ASP A 122 1.41 -10.53 1.92
N THR A 123 1.36 -11.67 1.24
CA THR A 123 1.69 -12.98 1.81
C THR A 123 3.08 -13.40 1.35
N ILE A 124 3.99 -13.59 2.30
CA ILE A 124 5.41 -13.86 2.03
C ILE A 124 5.80 -15.33 2.27
N GLY A 125 7.01 -15.68 1.87
CA GLY A 125 7.61 -17.00 2.09
C GLY A 125 6.86 -18.13 1.38
N ASP A 126 6.40 -19.10 2.15
CA ASP A 126 5.67 -20.29 1.66
C ASP A 126 4.17 -20.05 1.43
N GLY A 127 3.71 -18.80 1.53
CA GLY A 127 2.30 -18.44 1.38
C GLY A 127 1.48 -18.53 2.67
N LYS A 128 2.12 -18.72 3.83
CA LYS A 128 1.41 -18.86 5.12
C LYS A 128 1.61 -17.70 6.09
N LYS A 129 2.35 -16.66 5.71
CA LYS A 129 2.53 -15.46 6.55
C LYS A 129 2.04 -14.23 5.81
N LYS A 130 0.89 -13.72 6.23
CA LYS A 130 0.36 -12.43 5.77
C LYS A 130 0.97 -11.32 6.61
N VAL A 131 1.61 -10.38 5.95
CA VAL A 131 2.24 -9.21 6.56
C VAL A 131 1.41 -7.99 6.17
N ASN A 132 1.03 -7.20 7.17
CA ASN A 132 0.53 -5.84 6.96
C ASN A 132 1.57 -4.86 7.49
N TYR A 133 2.04 -3.96 6.65
CA TYR A 133 2.98 -2.91 7.03
C TYR A 133 2.33 -1.54 6.84
N SER A 134 2.54 -0.64 7.81
CA SER A 134 2.14 0.76 7.73
C SER A 134 3.25 1.65 8.27
N LEU A 135 3.68 2.64 7.48
CA LEU A 135 4.59 3.68 7.94
C LEU A 135 3.77 4.83 8.52
N ASP A 136 4.04 5.18 9.78
CA ASP A 136 3.40 6.31 10.48
C ASP A 136 1.87 6.29 10.36
N GLY A 137 1.26 5.11 10.44
CA GLY A 137 -0.20 4.97 10.39
C GLY A 137 -0.81 5.27 9.02
N TYR A 138 -0.02 5.34 7.94
CA TYR A 138 -0.55 5.47 6.58
C TYR A 138 -1.48 4.30 6.27
N GLU A 139 -2.69 4.60 5.77
CA GLU A 139 -3.61 3.60 5.22
C GLU A 139 -3.64 3.74 3.70
N LEU A 140 -3.78 2.64 2.97
CA LEU A 140 -3.85 2.68 1.51
C LEU A 140 -5.06 3.48 1.04
N MET A 141 -4.88 4.21 -0.06
CA MET A 141 -5.97 4.76 -0.86
C MET A 141 -6.96 3.65 -1.23
N GLU A 142 -8.24 3.93 -1.12
CA GLU A 142 -9.31 3.06 -1.59
C GLU A 142 -9.37 3.01 -3.13
N LYS A 143 -9.50 1.78 -3.64
CA LYS A 143 -9.66 1.54 -5.07
C LYS A 143 -10.93 2.20 -5.59
N GLY A 144 -10.81 2.92 -6.70
CA GLY A 144 -11.93 3.56 -7.37
C GLY A 144 -12.38 4.89 -6.75
N LYS A 145 -11.74 5.35 -5.67
CA LYS A 145 -11.99 6.66 -5.06
C LYS A 145 -11.10 7.75 -5.66
N HIS A 146 -11.48 9.00 -5.44
CA HIS A 146 -10.80 10.18 -5.94
C HIS A 146 -10.04 10.90 -4.86
N TYR A 147 -8.91 11.47 -5.27
CA TYR A 147 -7.97 12.13 -4.37
C TYR A 147 -7.42 13.39 -5.00
N ILE A 148 -7.10 14.37 -4.16
CA ILE A 148 -6.03 15.34 -4.48
C ILE A 148 -4.73 14.73 -3.95
N LEU A 149 -3.73 14.64 -4.81
CA LEU A 149 -2.40 14.18 -4.44
C LEU A 149 -1.39 15.32 -4.62
N PHE A 150 -0.65 15.60 -3.56
CA PHE A 150 0.47 16.52 -3.46
C PHE A 150 1.74 15.68 -3.38
N MET A 151 2.53 15.66 -4.45
CA MET A 151 3.56 14.65 -4.63
C MET A 151 4.89 15.26 -5.05
N ASP A 152 5.94 14.50 -4.77
CA ASP A 152 7.24 14.64 -5.40
C ASP A 152 7.63 13.33 -6.09
N GLU A 153 8.63 13.38 -6.98
CA GLU A 153 9.17 12.16 -7.56
C GLU A 153 9.96 11.38 -6.49
N SER A 154 9.79 10.06 -6.47
CA SER A 154 10.58 9.19 -5.61
C SER A 154 12.05 9.25 -6.02
N SER A 155 12.91 9.50 -5.03
CA SER A 155 14.36 9.48 -5.26
C SER A 155 14.94 8.07 -5.39
N SER A 156 14.24 7.06 -4.85
CA SER A 156 14.61 5.65 -4.97
C SER A 156 14.00 4.97 -6.20
N ASP A 157 12.88 5.49 -6.70
CA ASP A 157 12.07 4.85 -7.75
C ASP A 157 11.73 5.86 -8.86
N PRO A 158 12.69 6.15 -9.77
CA PRO A 158 12.47 7.11 -10.85
C PRO A 158 11.21 6.78 -11.66
N GLY A 159 10.42 7.81 -12.00
CA GLY A 159 9.12 7.64 -12.66
C GLY A 159 7.95 7.31 -11.74
N THR A 160 8.17 7.15 -10.43
CA THR A 160 7.10 6.95 -9.43
C THR A 160 6.98 8.18 -8.54
N PHE A 161 5.75 8.61 -8.27
CA PHE A 161 5.47 9.75 -7.41
C PHE A 161 5.10 9.31 -5.99
N ILE A 162 5.50 10.07 -4.98
CA ILE A 162 5.20 9.81 -3.58
C ILE A 162 4.45 11.00 -2.96
N PRO A 163 3.34 10.78 -2.23
CA PRO A 163 2.71 11.84 -1.45
C PRO A 163 3.68 12.48 -0.46
N VAL A 164 3.77 13.81 -0.46
CA VAL A 164 4.69 14.54 0.42
C VAL A 164 4.25 14.41 1.89
N GLY A 165 5.22 14.34 2.80
CA GLY A 165 4.96 14.20 4.23
C GLY A 165 4.22 12.92 4.62
N ALA A 166 4.37 11.84 3.85
CA ALA A 166 3.70 10.55 4.02
C ALA A 166 2.17 10.63 3.97
N VAL A 167 1.53 11.10 5.06
CA VAL A 167 0.07 11.15 5.24
C VAL A 167 -0.54 12.50 4.85
N TYR A 168 0.27 13.56 4.76
CA TYR A 168 -0.20 14.92 4.47
C TYR A 168 -0.60 15.11 3.01
N GLY A 169 0.20 14.56 2.08
CA GLY A 169 0.06 14.80 0.64
C GLY A 169 -1.10 14.07 -0.03
N LYS A 170 -2.03 13.49 0.73
CA LYS A 170 -3.18 12.75 0.24
C LYS A 170 -4.47 13.30 0.85
N ALA A 171 -5.42 13.67 0.01
CA ALA A 171 -6.74 14.13 0.44
C ALA A 171 -7.86 13.33 -0.26
N PRO A 172 -8.58 12.42 0.44
CA PRO A 172 -9.74 11.75 -0.12
C PRO A 172 -10.88 12.74 -0.40
N LEU A 173 -11.58 12.56 -1.52
CA LEU A 173 -12.65 13.47 -1.94
C LEU A 173 -14.04 13.02 -1.48
N GLU A 174 -14.31 11.71 -1.50
CA GLU A 174 -15.63 11.16 -1.18
C GLU A 174 -15.97 11.13 0.33
N THR A 175 -14.99 11.29 1.20
CA THR A 175 -15.17 11.27 2.66
C THR A 175 -14.40 12.39 3.35
N ASP A 176 -14.83 12.76 4.55
CA ASP A 176 -14.10 13.64 5.47
C ASP A 176 -13.28 12.85 6.51
N GLU A 177 -13.38 11.52 6.48
CA GLU A 177 -12.49 10.62 7.20
C GLU A 177 -11.10 10.61 6.54
N LEU A 178 -10.08 10.46 7.37
CA LEU A 178 -8.72 10.34 6.89
C LEU A 178 -8.36 8.87 6.76
N GLU A 179 -7.67 8.52 5.68
CA GLU A 179 -6.98 7.24 5.52
C GLU A 179 -5.61 7.29 6.23
N PHE A 180 -5.68 7.51 7.55
CA PHE A 180 -4.54 7.71 8.43
C PHE A 180 -4.92 7.32 9.85
N ASN A 181 -4.28 6.29 10.36
CA ASN A 181 -4.39 5.82 11.72
C ASN A 181 -3.34 6.51 12.61
N GLY A 182 -3.60 7.77 12.96
CA GLY A 182 -2.76 8.54 13.87
C GLY A 182 -3.47 9.75 14.48
N ASN A 183 -2.80 10.43 15.39
CA ASN A 183 -3.39 11.51 16.21
C ASN A 183 -2.97 12.93 15.78
N ASP A 184 -2.44 13.08 14.57
CA ASP A 184 -1.98 14.38 14.08
C ASP A 184 -3.16 15.23 13.58
N LYS A 185 -3.58 16.19 14.43
CA LYS A 185 -4.67 17.12 14.14
C LYS A 185 -4.36 18.03 12.95
N SER A 186 -3.09 18.27 12.65
CA SER A 186 -2.66 19.12 11.54
C SER A 186 -3.01 18.49 10.19
N VAL A 187 -2.87 17.16 10.06
CA VAL A 187 -3.23 16.42 8.84
C VAL A 187 -4.70 16.67 8.48
N LYS A 188 -5.62 16.49 9.44
CA LYS A 188 -7.05 16.71 9.21
C LYS A 188 -7.37 18.15 8.81
N LYS A 189 -6.75 19.12 9.49
CA LYS A 189 -6.92 20.53 9.20
C LYS A 189 -6.50 20.85 7.76
N LEU A 190 -5.29 20.43 7.37
CA LEU A 190 -4.73 20.73 6.06
C LEU A 190 -5.48 20.04 4.92
N ILE A 191 -5.91 18.80 5.10
CA ILE A 191 -6.73 18.10 4.10
C ILE A 191 -8.06 18.83 3.87
N LYS A 192 -8.70 19.31 4.95
CA LYS A 192 -9.92 20.11 4.84
C LYS A 192 -9.67 21.44 4.11
N GLU A 193 -8.58 22.12 4.44
CA GLU A 193 -8.18 23.37 3.77
C GLU A 193 -7.87 23.14 2.28
N ALA A 194 -7.19 22.04 1.93
CA ALA A 194 -6.90 21.67 0.55
C ALA A 194 -8.20 21.40 -0.23
N LYS A 195 -9.12 20.59 0.31
CA LYS A 195 -10.45 20.35 -0.30
C LYS A 195 -11.21 21.65 -0.52
N ALA A 196 -11.17 22.58 0.45
CA ALA A 196 -11.83 23.88 0.32
C ALA A 196 -11.17 24.75 -0.77
N LYS A 197 -9.85 24.81 -0.81
CA LYS A 197 -9.08 25.59 -1.80
C LYS A 197 -9.31 25.11 -3.23
N TYR A 198 -9.44 23.80 -3.43
CA TYR A 198 -9.61 23.19 -4.75
C TYR A 198 -11.05 22.83 -5.11
N LYS A 199 -12.04 23.29 -4.33
CA LYS A 199 -13.46 22.95 -4.49
C LYS A 199 -13.98 23.15 -5.92
N ASP A 200 -13.66 24.27 -6.54
CA ASP A 200 -14.14 24.57 -7.89
C ASP A 200 -13.55 23.60 -8.93
N ILE A 201 -12.31 23.15 -8.72
CA ILE A 201 -11.65 22.19 -9.60
C ILE A 201 -12.21 20.78 -9.38
N ILE A 202 -12.47 20.39 -8.13
CA ILE A 202 -13.11 19.10 -7.78
C ILE A 202 -14.45 18.97 -8.50
N ASN A 203 -15.30 20.00 -8.43
CA ASN A 203 -16.61 19.99 -9.08
C ASN A 203 -16.52 19.83 -10.61
N LEU A 204 -15.43 20.22 -11.25
CA LEU A 204 -15.23 20.03 -12.70
C LEU A 204 -14.80 18.62 -13.08
N VAL A 205 -14.35 17.81 -12.12
CA VAL A 205 -13.87 16.44 -12.34
C VAL A 205 -14.97 15.41 -12.04
N GLU A 206 -15.89 15.73 -11.13
CA GLU A 206 -17.03 14.88 -10.76
C GLU A 206 -18.24 14.98 -11.71
N ASN A 207 -18.32 16.05 -12.51
CA ASN A 207 -19.34 16.26 -13.55
C ASN A 207 -18.84 15.86 -14.95
#